data_AF-A0A2E7MCI3-F1
#
_entry.id   AF-A0A2E7MCI3-F1
#
_cell.length_a   1.000
_cell.length_b   1.000
_cell.length_c   1.000
_cell.angle_alpha   90.00
_cell.angle_beta   90.00
_cell.angle_gamma   90.00
#
_symmetry.space_group_name_H-M   'P 1'
#
loop_
_entity.id
_entity.type
_entity.pdbx_description
1 polymer ?
#
loop_
_entity_poly.entity_id
_entity_poly.type
_entity_poly.pdbx_seq_one_letter_code
_entity_poly.pdbx_strand_id
1 'polypeptide(L)'
;MTTKNVLTVIGLLLGLQGIGIFVGGEAISTQAFAALNPDATGIQIGAMLHEAMGVMCLMVALILFFARDLEPAAGGKVLMGASIGIALTTAHGFYNMFTTVVAPPLPLLVMMSVLALVGLVTALKTQGGNAEGSAENA
;
A
#
# COMPACT_ATOMS: atom_id res chain seq x y z
N MET A 1 -1.62 19.29 0.61
CA MET A 1 -1.89 18.63 -0.70
C MET A 1 -3.39 18.38 -0.80
N THR A 2 -3.96 18.43 -2.01
CA THR A 2 -5.36 18.07 -2.24
C THR A 2 -5.54 16.54 -2.23
N THR A 3 -6.75 16.06 -1.98
CA THR A 3 -7.10 14.63 -2.03
C THR A 3 -6.73 14.00 -3.37
N LYS A 4 -7.00 14.72 -4.47
CA LYS A 4 -6.60 14.34 -5.84
C LYS A 4 -5.10 14.08 -5.96
N ASN A 5 -4.28 14.99 -5.46
CA ASN A 5 -2.81 14.87 -5.56
C ASN A 5 -2.31 13.68 -4.73
N VAL A 6 -2.86 13.46 -3.54
CA VAL A 6 -2.47 12.33 -2.68
C VAL A 6 -2.89 11.00 -3.28
N LEU A 7 -4.12 10.89 -3.80
CA LEU A 7 -4.58 9.71 -4.55
C LEU A 7 -3.66 9.40 -5.74
N THR A 8 -3.27 10.44 -6.49
CA THR A 8 -2.38 10.28 -7.65
C THR A 8 -0.99 9.81 -7.24
N VAL A 9 -0.39 10.42 -6.22
CA VAL A 9 0.97 10.08 -5.77
C VAL A 9 1.00 8.66 -5.20
N ILE A 10 0.07 8.31 -4.31
CA ILE A 10 0.01 6.96 -3.73
C ILE A 10 -0.28 5.93 -4.83
N GLY A 11 -1.21 6.22 -5.73
CA GLY A 11 -1.50 5.35 -6.87
C GLY A 11 -0.27 5.07 -7.73
N LEU A 12 0.49 6.11 -8.11
CA LEU A 12 1.71 5.94 -8.90
C LEU A 12 2.78 5.14 -8.16
N LEU A 13 3.02 5.43 -6.88
CA LEU A 13 4.02 4.74 -6.08
C LEU A 13 3.66 3.27 -5.86
N LEU A 14 2.40 2.97 -5.56
CA LEU A 14 1.90 1.59 -5.48
C LEU A 14 1.98 0.87 -6.84
N GLY A 15 1.75 1.59 -7.94
CA GLY A 15 1.85 1.03 -9.28
C GLY A 15 3.28 0.60 -9.60
N LEU A 16 4.25 1.50 -9.40
CA LEU A 16 5.67 1.21 -9.58
C LEU A 16 6.16 0.09 -8.66
N GLN A 17 5.73 0.11 -7.38
CA GLN A 17 6.02 -0.95 -6.44
C GLN A 17 5.43 -2.29 -6.89
N GLY A 18 4.18 -2.32 -7.34
CA GLY A 18 3.51 -3.53 -7.82
C GLY A 18 4.26 -4.18 -8.98
N ILE A 19 4.72 -3.38 -9.94
CA ILE A 19 5.58 -3.84 -11.05
C ILE A 19 6.90 -4.41 -10.51
N GLY A 20 7.56 -3.68 -9.59
CA GLY A 20 8.83 -4.11 -9.00
C GLY A 20 8.71 -5.44 -8.25
N ILE A 21 7.64 -5.63 -7.47
CA ILE A 21 7.36 -6.89 -6.77
C ILE A 21 7.10 -8.01 -7.77
N PHE A 22 6.32 -7.74 -8.83
CA PHE A 22 5.98 -8.74 -9.83
C PHE A 22 7.22 -9.28 -10.54
N VAL A 23 8.06 -8.38 -11.05
CA VAL A 23 9.29 -8.77 -11.78
C VAL A 23 10.38 -9.29 -10.83
N GLY A 24 10.40 -8.81 -9.58
CA GLY A 24 11.42 -9.13 -8.58
C GLY A 24 11.08 -10.29 -7.66
N GLY A 25 9.99 -11.04 -7.90
CA GLY A 25 9.45 -12.03 -6.96
C GLY A 25 10.49 -13.06 -6.49
N GLU A 26 11.26 -13.63 -7.41
CA GLU A 26 12.32 -14.60 -7.09
C GLU A 26 13.43 -14.00 -6.21
N ALA A 27 13.85 -12.77 -6.51
CA ALA A 27 14.89 -12.08 -5.74
C ALA A 27 14.40 -11.79 -4.31
N ILE A 28 13.14 -11.39 -4.16
CA ILE A 28 12.53 -11.16 -2.85
C ILE A 28 12.45 -12.47 -2.08
N SER A 29 11.99 -13.56 -2.72
CA SER A 29 11.89 -14.88 -2.07
C SER A 29 13.25 -15.42 -1.63
N THR A 30 14.28 -15.23 -2.44
CA THR A 30 15.64 -15.65 -2.10
C THR A 30 16.20 -14.86 -0.92
N GLN A 31 16.00 -13.54 -0.89
CA GLN A 31 16.58 -12.67 0.13
C GLN A 31 15.80 -12.69 1.44
N ALA A 32 14.48 -12.51 1.37
CA ALA A 32 13.65 -12.38 2.56
C ALA A 32 13.55 -13.68 3.36
N PHE A 33 13.65 -14.83 2.69
CA PHE A 33 13.53 -16.14 3.33
C PHE A 33 14.88 -16.87 3.44
N ALA A 34 16.01 -16.20 3.20
CA ALA A 34 17.34 -16.81 3.20
C ALA A 34 17.63 -17.65 4.46
N ALA A 35 17.21 -17.17 5.64
CA ALA A 35 17.38 -17.86 6.91
C ALA A 35 16.67 -19.24 6.99
N LEU A 36 15.67 -19.48 6.14
CA LEU A 36 14.95 -20.75 6.05
C LEU A 36 15.59 -21.76 5.09
N ASN A 37 16.64 -21.37 4.36
CA ASN A 37 17.28 -22.17 3.32
C ASN A 37 16.27 -22.79 2.33
N PRO A 38 15.43 -21.97 1.67
CA PRO A 38 14.41 -22.50 0.76
C PRO A 38 15.07 -23.25 -0.40
N ASP A 39 14.49 -24.40 -0.74
CA ASP A 39 14.86 -25.12 -1.96
C ASP A 39 14.30 -24.42 -3.21
N ALA A 40 14.62 -24.94 -4.39
CA ALA A 40 14.15 -24.36 -5.65
C ALA A 40 12.62 -24.27 -5.73
N THR A 41 11.91 -25.26 -5.20
CA THR A 41 10.44 -25.27 -5.16
C THR A 41 9.91 -24.17 -4.24
N GLY A 42 10.49 -24.00 -3.05
CA GLY A 42 10.12 -22.95 -2.10
C GLY A 42 10.35 -21.55 -2.68
N ILE A 43 11.46 -21.34 -3.38
CA ILE A 43 11.73 -20.08 -4.09
C ILE A 43 10.69 -19.83 -5.17
N GLN A 44 10.35 -20.84 -5.98
CA GLN A 44 9.35 -20.73 -7.04
C GLN A 44 7.96 -20.40 -6.51
N ILE A 45 7.51 -21.09 -5.45
CA ILE A 45 6.23 -20.79 -4.79
C ILE A 45 6.24 -19.37 -4.23
N GLY A 46 7.34 -18.99 -3.57
CA GLY A 46 7.52 -17.64 -3.06
C GLY A 46 7.42 -16.59 -4.17
N ALA A 47 8.05 -16.82 -5.33
CA ALA A 47 8.00 -15.91 -6.46
C ALA A 47 6.56 -15.73 -6.98
N MET A 48 5.81 -16.83 -7.16
CA MET A 48 4.41 -16.78 -7.59
C MET A 48 3.52 -15.99 -6.61
N LEU A 49 3.78 -16.10 -5.29
CA LEU A 49 3.06 -15.32 -4.28
C LEU A 49 3.39 -13.83 -4.36
N HIS A 50 4.65 -13.47 -4.63
CA HIS A 50 5.04 -12.08 -4.85
C HIS A 50 4.46 -11.54 -6.15
N GLU A 51 4.45 -12.31 -7.23
CA GLU A 51 3.76 -11.94 -8.48
C GLU A 51 2.29 -11.62 -8.24
N ALA A 52 1.57 -12.50 -7.54
CA ALA A 52 0.18 -12.25 -7.16
C ALA A 52 0.03 -10.96 -6.32
N MET A 53 0.91 -10.74 -5.34
CA MET A 53 0.93 -9.51 -4.55
C MET A 53 1.20 -8.27 -5.43
N GLY A 54 2.11 -8.36 -6.40
CA GLY A 54 2.40 -7.29 -7.35
C GLY A 54 1.18 -6.90 -8.18
N VAL A 55 0.42 -7.88 -8.66
CA VAL A 55 -0.86 -7.66 -9.37
C VAL A 55 -1.90 -7.00 -8.46
N MET A 56 -2.00 -7.42 -7.19
CA MET A 56 -2.91 -6.79 -6.23
C MET A 56 -2.53 -5.33 -5.94
N CYS A 57 -1.23 -5.02 -5.82
CA CYS A 57 -0.74 -3.64 -5.70
C CYS A 57 -1.11 -2.79 -6.92
N LEU A 58 -0.95 -3.35 -8.14
CA LEU A 58 -1.36 -2.70 -9.39
C LEU A 58 -2.87 -2.43 -9.45
N MET A 59 -3.68 -3.39 -9.01
CA MET A 59 -5.13 -3.21 -8.94
C MET A 59 -5.49 -2.03 -8.02
N VAL A 60 -4.92 -1.96 -6.81
CA VAL A 60 -5.16 -0.84 -5.89
C VAL A 60 -4.65 0.48 -6.49
N ALA A 61 -3.49 0.47 -7.13
CA ALA A 61 -2.93 1.64 -7.81
C ALA A 61 -3.91 2.21 -8.86
N LEU A 62 -4.51 1.35 -9.68
CA LEU A 62 -5.51 1.75 -10.67
C LEU A 62 -6.77 2.31 -10.01
N ILE A 63 -7.28 1.66 -8.96
CA ILE A 63 -8.43 2.16 -8.20
C ILE A 63 -8.16 3.59 -7.68
N LEU A 64 -6.98 3.84 -7.09
CA LEU A 64 -6.62 5.17 -6.60
C LEU A 64 -6.44 6.18 -7.73
N PHE A 65 -5.85 5.78 -8.85
CA PHE A 65 -5.65 6.64 -10.01
C PHE A 65 -6.98 7.10 -10.60
N PHE A 66 -7.98 6.21 -10.72
CA PHE A 66 -9.30 6.57 -11.22
C PHE A 66 -10.15 7.31 -10.18
N ALA A 67 -9.97 7.02 -8.88
CA ALA A 67 -10.67 7.71 -7.81
C ALA A 67 -10.24 9.18 -7.63
N ARG A 68 -9.10 9.60 -8.21
CA ARG A 68 -8.57 10.96 -8.06
C ARG A 68 -9.48 12.06 -8.59
N ASP A 69 -10.38 11.72 -9.52
CA ASP A 69 -11.29 12.65 -10.19
C ASP A 69 -12.69 12.65 -9.56
N LEU A 70 -12.88 11.89 -8.47
CA LEU A 70 -14.07 11.97 -7.63
C LEU A 70 -14.13 13.30 -6.86
N GLU A 71 -15.34 13.68 -6.45
CA GLU A 71 -15.53 14.76 -5.48
C GLU A 71 -14.70 14.50 -4.22
N PRO A 72 -14.14 15.54 -3.56
CA PRO A 72 -13.22 15.39 -2.44
C PRO A 72 -13.74 14.44 -1.35
N ALA A 73 -15.02 14.54 -0.99
CA ALA A 73 -15.65 13.70 0.01
C ALA A 73 -15.61 12.20 -0.34
N ALA A 74 -15.94 11.86 -1.58
CA ALA A 74 -15.94 10.49 -2.08
C ALA A 74 -14.51 9.96 -2.26
N GLY A 75 -13.63 10.76 -2.86
CA GLY A 75 -12.21 10.43 -3.00
C GLY A 75 -11.53 10.23 -1.63
N GLY A 76 -11.92 11.01 -0.63
CA GLY A 76 -11.44 10.88 0.75
C GLY A 76 -11.83 9.55 1.40
N LYS A 77 -13.01 8.99 1.10
CA LYS A 77 -13.42 7.66 1.57
C LYS A 77 -12.61 6.54 0.92
N VAL A 78 -12.36 6.64 -0.40
CA VAL A 78 -11.50 5.69 -1.11
C VAL A 78 -10.07 5.74 -0.55
N LEU A 79 -9.54 6.95 -0.36
CA LEU A 79 -8.21 7.15 0.23
C LEU A 79 -8.13 6.58 1.64
N MET A 80 -9.16 6.77 2.47
CA MET A 80 -9.23 6.19 3.82
C MET A 80 -9.11 4.67 3.77
N GLY A 81 -9.98 4.01 2.98
CA GLY A 81 -10.00 2.55 2.89
C GLY A 81 -8.67 1.99 2.39
N ALA A 82 -8.09 2.59 1.35
CA ALA A 82 -6.79 2.20 0.85
C ALA A 82 -5.67 2.39 1.89
N SER A 83 -5.67 3.52 2.61
CA SER A 83 -4.64 3.80 3.61
C SER A 83 -4.71 2.82 4.80
N ILE A 84 -5.90 2.43 5.22
CA ILE A 84 -6.10 1.37 6.22
C ILE A 84 -5.58 0.04 5.68
N GLY A 85 -5.91 -0.33 4.44
CA GLY A 85 -5.38 -1.53 3.80
C GLY A 85 -3.85 -1.57 3.77
N ILE A 86 -3.23 -0.48 3.31
CA ILE A 86 -1.76 -0.32 3.30
C ILE A 86 -1.20 -0.45 4.72
N ALA A 87 -1.82 0.18 5.72
CA ALA A 87 -1.38 0.10 7.11
C ALA A 87 -1.43 -1.33 7.64
N LEU A 88 -2.51 -2.08 7.39
CA LEU A 88 -2.64 -3.48 7.83
C LEU A 88 -1.61 -4.38 7.17
N THR A 89 -1.41 -4.25 5.86
CA THR A 89 -0.37 -5.01 5.13
C THR A 89 1.03 -4.70 5.67
N THR A 90 1.32 -3.42 5.93
CA THR A 90 2.63 -2.99 6.44
C THR A 90 2.85 -3.46 7.88
N ALA A 91 1.82 -3.39 8.72
CA ALA A 91 1.86 -3.89 10.10
C ALA A 91 2.12 -5.40 10.13
N HIS A 92 1.52 -6.17 9.21
CA HIS A 92 1.82 -7.60 9.05
C HIS A 92 3.27 -7.85 8.61
N GLY A 93 3.83 -6.99 7.76
CA GLY A 93 5.25 -7.03 7.41
C GLY A 93 6.16 -6.85 8.62
N PHE A 94 5.91 -5.81 9.44
CA PHE A 94 6.64 -5.61 10.70
C PHE A 94 6.43 -6.75 11.68
N TYR A 95 5.22 -7.28 11.80
CA TYR A 95 4.95 -8.45 12.63
C TYR A 95 5.87 -9.62 12.25
N ASN A 96 5.96 -9.96 10.95
CA ASN A 96 6.85 -11.03 10.50
C ASN A 96 8.33 -10.71 10.77
N MET A 97 8.75 -9.46 10.57
CA MET A 97 10.13 -9.03 10.85
C MET A 97 10.52 -9.21 12.33
N PHE A 98 9.60 -9.04 13.26
CA PHE A 98 9.88 -9.12 14.71
C PHE A 98 9.54 -10.46 15.36
N THR A 99 8.74 -11.30 14.71
CA THR A 99 8.25 -12.57 15.29
C THR A 99 8.73 -13.81 14.55
N THR A 100 9.39 -13.64 13.40
CA THR A 100 9.91 -14.75 12.59
C THR A 100 11.37 -14.49 12.19
N VAL A 101 11.98 -15.48 11.53
CA VAL A 101 13.33 -15.34 10.96
C VAL A 101 13.33 -14.72 9.55
N VAL A 102 12.15 -14.43 9.00
CA VAL A 102 12.01 -13.80 7.68
C VAL A 102 12.37 -12.32 7.78
N ALA A 103 13.05 -11.81 6.77
CA ALA A 103 13.49 -10.41 6.67
C ALA A 103 12.78 -9.70 5.51
N PRO A 104 11.55 -9.18 5.71
CA PRO A 104 10.89 -8.38 4.68
C PRO A 104 11.72 -7.13 4.31
N PRO A 105 11.61 -6.62 3.06
CA PRO A 105 12.39 -5.47 2.63
C PRO A 105 12.07 -4.21 3.45
N LEU A 106 12.96 -3.82 4.36
CA LEU A 106 12.76 -2.68 5.26
C LEU A 106 12.48 -1.35 4.50
N PRO A 107 13.16 -1.02 3.39
CA PRO A 107 12.83 0.19 2.63
C PRO A 107 11.37 0.22 2.15
N LEU A 108 10.81 -0.94 1.78
CA LEU A 108 9.42 -1.05 1.34
C LEU A 108 8.45 -0.85 2.52
N LEU A 109 8.75 -1.44 3.69
CA LEU A 109 7.94 -1.23 4.89
C LEU A 109 7.89 0.24 5.31
N VAL A 110 9.04 0.92 5.32
CA VAL A 110 9.13 2.34 5.66
C VAL A 110 8.32 3.18 4.67
N MET A 111 8.49 2.95 3.37
CA MET A 111 7.74 3.67 2.35
C MET A 111 6.23 3.47 2.54
N MET A 112 5.77 2.23 2.71
CA MET A 112 4.35 1.92 2.87
C MET A 112 3.77 2.53 4.15
N SER A 113 4.52 2.59 5.25
CA SER A 113 4.11 3.32 6.46
C SER A 113 3.89 4.81 6.18
N VAL A 114 4.80 5.45 5.44
CA VAL A 114 4.66 6.86 5.06
C VAL A 114 3.43 7.08 4.19
N LEU A 115 3.20 6.21 3.18
CA LEU A 115 2.02 6.31 2.31
C LEU A 115 0.71 6.14 3.09
N ALA A 116 0.65 5.16 3.99
CA ALA A 116 -0.50 4.94 4.86
C ALA A 116 -0.78 6.16 5.74
N LEU A 117 0.25 6.74 6.37
CA LEU A 117 0.11 7.91 7.24
C LEU A 117 -0.35 9.15 6.47
N VAL A 118 0.29 9.45 5.33
CA VAL A 118 -0.07 10.60 4.49
C VAL A 118 -1.49 10.45 3.96
N GLY A 119 -1.88 9.25 3.53
CA GLY A 119 -3.21 8.94 3.05
C GLY A 119 -4.27 9.09 4.14
N LEU A 120 -4.05 8.51 5.34
CA LEU A 120 -4.94 8.62 6.50
C LEU A 120 -5.15 10.08 6.91
N VAL A 121 -4.06 10.84 7.11
CA VAL A 121 -4.13 12.25 7.53
C VAL A 121 -4.90 13.09 6.51
N THR A 122 -4.67 12.84 5.22
CA THR A 122 -5.38 13.57 4.15
C THR A 122 -6.86 13.21 4.13
N ALA A 123 -7.19 11.92 4.23
CA ALA A 123 -8.57 11.44 4.24
C ALA A 123 -9.37 11.99 5.44
N LEU A 124 -8.76 12.03 6.63
CA LEU A 124 -9.38 12.60 7.83
C LEU A 124 -9.68 14.11 7.67
N LYS A 125 -8.72 14.88 7.12
CA LYS A 125 -8.92 16.31 6.86
C LYS A 125 -10.06 16.58 5.87
N THR A 126 -10.17 15.76 4.83
CA THR A 126 -11.26 15.89 3.84
C THR A 126 -12.63 15.58 4.44
N GLN A 127 -12.71 14.67 5.41
CA GLN A 127 -13.96 14.35 6.10
C GLN A 127 -14.34 15.41 7.15
N GLY A 128 -13.36 15.92 7.91
CA GLY A 128 -13.58 16.97 8.90
C GLY A 128 -14.09 18.29 8.30
N GLY A 129 -13.50 18.74 7.18
CA GLY A 129 -13.93 19.97 6.51
C GLY A 129 -15.35 19.89 5.93
N ASN A 130 -15.84 18.69 5.61
CA ASN A 130 -17.21 18.48 5.16
C ASN A 130 -18.24 18.55 6.31
N ALA A 131 -17.85 18.21 7.54
CA ALA A 131 -18.72 18.28 8.70
C ALA A 131 -18.97 19.73 9.15
N GLU A 132 -17.93 20.58 9.11
CA GLU A 132 -18.02 22.00 9.46
C GLU A 132 -18.89 22.78 8.45
N GLY A 133 -18.69 22.56 7.14
CA GLY A 133 -19.47 23.24 6.10
C GLY A 133 -20.96 22.83 6.04
N SER A 134 -21.34 21.68 6.62
CA SER A 134 -22.74 21.26 6.71
C SER A 134 -23.44 21.81 7.96
N ALA A 135 -22.69 22.25 8.98
CA ALA A 135 -23.23 22.88 10.19
C ALA A 135 -23.44 24.39 10.03
N GLU A 136 -22.71 25.04 9.12
CA GLU A 136 -22.87 26.48 8.81
C GLU A 136 -24.07 26.78 7.92
N ASN A 137 -24.59 25.77 7.21
CA ASN A 137 -25.71 25.89 6.27
C ASN A 137 -27.04 25.30 6.78
N ALA A 138 -27.14 24.99 8.08
CA ALA A 138 -28.33 24.45 8.75
C ALA A 138 -28.87 25.45 9.77
#